data_AF-A0A1Y5PT34-F1
#
_entry.id   AF-A0A1Y5PT34-F1
#
_cell.length_a   1.000
_cell.length_b   1.000
_cell.length_c   1.000
_cell.angle_alpha   90.00
_cell.angle_beta   90.00
_cell.angle_gamma   90.00
#
_symmetry.space_group_name_H-M   'P 1'
#
loop_
_entity.id
_entity.type
_entity.pdbx_description
1 polymer ?
#
loop_
_entity_poly.entity_id
_entity_poly.type
_entity_poly.pdbx_seq_one_letter_code
_entity_poly.pdbx_strand_id
1 'polypeptide(L)'
;MKLFYTSASPFARKARAAAAEAGVERDVEAVEITQMTVPTNHIPELSRENPLGKVPVLQLGDGRRIVDSAVIAEYFDSIGSGILFPRDDMRWTALTLHALADGIIEAGIACRLEGLRPEAIRWPDWVDAHRGKLVAALDAIENDGGLLSGPFNIGQLALVCAIEWIAFRDVYHDSFAGRPALADWYGKVRGRPSLRATMP
;
A
#
# COMPACT_ATOMS: atom_id res chain seq x y z
N MET A 1 9.28 14.12 12.72
CA MET A 1 9.80 12.90 12.07
C MET A 1 9.93 13.16 10.57
N LYS A 2 10.71 12.37 9.82
CA LYS A 2 10.81 12.49 8.35
C LYS A 2 10.37 11.22 7.65
N LEU A 3 9.46 11.31 6.68
CA LEU A 3 9.01 10.19 5.88
C LEU A 3 9.55 10.32 4.45
N PHE A 4 10.49 9.45 4.10
CA PHE A 4 11.01 9.35 2.74
C PHE A 4 10.05 8.54 1.87
N TYR A 5 9.66 9.10 0.72
CA TYR A 5 8.68 8.47 -0.17
C TYR A 5 8.92 8.77 -1.65
N THR A 6 8.27 8.01 -2.54
CA THR A 6 8.06 8.39 -3.93
C THR A 6 6.56 8.52 -4.18
N SER A 7 6.12 9.53 -4.96
CA SER A 7 4.69 9.80 -5.16
C SER A 7 3.92 8.62 -5.79
N ALA A 8 4.59 7.84 -6.64
CA ALA A 8 4.00 6.70 -7.32
C ALA A 8 4.05 5.37 -6.53
N SER A 9 4.55 5.37 -5.28
CA SER A 9 4.64 4.18 -4.43
C SER A 9 3.34 3.95 -3.65
N PRO A 10 2.69 2.79 -3.79
CA PRO A 10 1.47 2.46 -3.05
C PRO A 10 1.75 2.21 -1.57
N PHE A 11 2.91 1.63 -1.25
CA PHE A 11 3.36 1.43 0.12
C PHE A 11 3.61 2.77 0.83
N ALA A 12 4.15 3.75 0.10
CA ALA A 12 4.41 5.06 0.68
C ALA A 12 3.11 5.89 0.79
N ARG A 13 2.19 5.74 -0.17
CA ARG A 13 0.83 6.25 -0.05
C ARG A 13 0.13 5.72 1.20
N LYS A 14 0.19 4.40 1.44
CA LYS A 14 -0.34 3.76 2.65
C LYS A 14 0.19 4.42 3.92
N ALA A 15 1.51 4.61 4.03
CA ALA A 15 2.12 5.27 5.19
C ALA A 15 1.68 6.74 5.36
N ARG A 16 1.59 7.51 4.26
CA ARG A 16 1.12 8.90 4.30
C ARG A 16 -0.36 9.01 4.70
N ALA A 17 -1.22 8.15 4.16
CA ALA A 17 -2.62 8.11 4.52
C ALA A 17 -2.80 7.64 5.98
N ALA A 18 -2.00 6.68 6.45
CA ALA A 18 -2.01 6.24 7.84
C ALA A 18 -1.62 7.37 8.80
N ALA A 19 -0.60 8.18 8.48
CA ALA A 19 -0.24 9.35 9.29
C ALA A 19 -1.42 10.33 9.44
N ALA A 20 -2.17 10.57 8.35
CA ALA A 20 -3.34 11.45 8.36
C ALA A 20 -4.53 10.87 9.12
N GLU A 21 -4.80 9.56 9.00
CA GLU A 21 -5.85 8.88 9.78
C GLU A 21 -5.49 8.77 11.27
N ALA A 22 -4.20 8.69 11.59
CA ALA A 22 -3.70 8.72 12.96
C ALA A 22 -3.66 10.15 13.56
N GLY A 23 -3.79 11.19 12.73
CA GLY A 23 -3.77 12.60 13.16
C GLY A 23 -2.38 13.13 13.50
N VAL A 24 -1.33 12.52 12.95
CA VAL A 24 0.08 12.85 13.25
C VAL A 24 0.82 13.40 12.03
N GLU A 25 0.11 13.64 10.92
CA GLU A 25 0.69 14.08 9.65
C GLU A 25 1.43 15.42 9.76
N ARG A 26 1.01 16.29 10.68
CA ARG A 26 1.65 17.60 10.91
C ARG A 26 3.02 17.48 11.55
N ASP A 27 3.31 16.36 12.22
CA ASP A 27 4.60 16.07 12.85
C ASP A 27 5.54 15.28 11.91
N VAL A 28 5.11 15.02 10.68
CA VAL A 28 5.84 14.25 9.67
C VAL A 28 6.22 15.16 8.50
N GLU A 29 7.51 15.45 8.38
CA GLU A 29 8.08 16.06 7.18
C GLU A 29 8.10 15.02 6.05
N ALA A 30 7.35 15.28 4.97
CA ALA A 30 7.33 14.42 3.80
C ALA A 30 8.50 14.75 2.87
N VAL A 31 9.46 13.83 2.74
CA VAL A 31 10.67 13.99 1.92
C VAL A 31 10.52 13.16 0.65
N GLU A 32 10.24 13.80 -0.48
CA GLU A 32 10.08 13.11 -1.76
C GLU A 32 11.42 12.77 -2.40
N ILE A 33 11.56 11.51 -2.81
CA ILE A 33 12.63 11.01 -3.66
C ILE A 33 12.07 10.96 -5.08
N THR A 34 12.57 11.83 -5.96
CA THR A 34 12.06 11.96 -7.33
C THR A 34 12.62 10.91 -8.29
N GLN A 35 13.70 10.22 -7.90
CA GLN A 35 14.28 9.14 -8.67
C GLN A 35 13.37 7.91 -8.69
N MET A 36 13.19 7.33 -9.88
CA MET A 36 12.38 6.13 -10.04
C MET A 36 13.05 4.93 -9.37
N THR A 37 12.35 4.34 -8.39
CA THR A 37 12.76 3.11 -7.72
C THR A 37 12.39 1.90 -8.58
N VAL A 38 13.36 1.35 -9.30
CA VAL A 38 13.28 0.04 -9.97
C VAL A 38 14.43 -0.84 -9.48
N PRO A 39 14.31 -2.18 -9.51
CA PRO A 39 15.35 -3.07 -8.98
C PRO A 39 16.75 -2.85 -9.57
N THR A 40 16.83 -2.33 -10.79
CA THR A 40 18.10 -2.05 -11.49
C THR A 40 18.66 -0.65 -11.20
N ASN A 41 17.92 0.20 -10.48
CA ASN A 41 18.36 1.57 -10.15
C ASN A 41 18.65 1.67 -8.66
N HIS A 42 19.94 1.57 -8.31
CA HIS A 42 20.39 1.79 -6.94
C HIS A 42 20.40 3.28 -6.62
N ILE A 43 19.65 3.69 -5.60
CA ILE A 43 19.57 5.08 -5.12
C ILE A 43 20.35 5.17 -3.81
N PRO A 44 21.61 5.66 -3.81
CA PRO A 44 22.47 5.66 -2.62
C PRO A 44 21.86 6.38 -1.42
N GLU A 45 21.12 7.46 -1.65
CA GLU A 45 20.42 8.23 -0.63
C GLU A 45 19.40 7.36 0.11
N LEU A 46 18.65 6.52 -0.62
CA LEU A 46 17.66 5.62 -0.05
C LEU A 46 18.33 4.44 0.64
N SER A 47 19.43 3.91 0.10
CA SER A 47 20.20 2.82 0.72
C SER A 47 20.81 3.20 2.08
N ARG A 48 21.07 4.49 2.31
CA ARG A 48 21.50 5.01 3.63
C ARG A 48 20.37 4.99 4.66
N GLU A 49 19.14 5.18 4.21
CA GLU A 49 17.95 5.21 5.08
C GLU A 49 17.36 3.81 5.29
N ASN A 50 17.35 2.98 4.26
CA ASN A 50 16.89 1.60 4.28
C ASN A 50 17.83 0.74 3.44
N PRO A 51 18.53 -0.25 4.02
CA PRO A 51 19.48 -1.08 3.29
C PRO A 51 18.84 -1.89 2.15
N LEU A 52 17.50 -2.04 2.14
CA LEU A 52 16.77 -2.65 1.02
C LEU A 52 16.58 -1.70 -0.17
N GLY A 53 16.92 -0.41 -0.05
CA GLY A 53 16.72 0.59 -1.09
C GLY A 53 15.24 0.82 -1.44
N LYS A 54 14.33 0.67 -0.46
CA LYS A 54 12.87 0.78 -0.66
C LYS A 54 12.28 1.92 0.14
N VAL A 55 11.29 2.59 -0.46
CA VAL A 55 10.37 3.51 0.22
C VAL A 55 9.08 2.77 0.61
N PRO A 56 8.35 3.20 1.65
CA PRO A 56 8.66 4.32 2.54
C PRO A 56 9.72 3.98 3.59
N VAL A 57 10.35 5.04 4.14
CA VAL A 57 11.22 4.95 5.32
C VAL A 57 10.86 6.08 6.27
N LEU A 58 10.63 5.78 7.55
CA LEU A 58 10.41 6.80 8.57
C LEU A 58 11.68 6.98 9.40
N GLN A 59 12.24 8.18 9.41
CA GLN A 59 13.32 8.58 10.30
C GLN A 59 12.76 9.31 11.51
N LEU A 60 13.10 8.79 12.70
CA LEU A 60 12.73 9.38 13.98
C LEU A 60 13.69 10.50 14.39
N GLY A 61 13.30 11.30 15.39
CA GLY A 61 14.12 12.42 15.88
C GLY A 61 15.45 12.00 16.51
N ASP A 62 15.55 10.75 16.97
CA ASP A 62 16.78 10.15 17.52
C ASP A 62 17.66 9.47 16.46
N GLY A 63 17.28 9.57 15.18
CA GLY A 63 18.01 8.98 14.06
C GLY A 63 17.72 7.50 13.81
N ARG A 64 16.85 6.83 14.58
CA ARG A 64 16.39 5.48 14.21
C ARG A 64 15.53 5.51 12.95
N ARG A 65 15.53 4.40 12.20
CA ARG A 65 14.68 4.21 11.03
C ARG A 65 13.68 3.09 11.28
N ILE A 66 12.44 3.32 10.83
CA ILE A 66 11.38 2.32 10.81
C ILE A 66 11.08 1.98 9.36
N VAL A 67 11.10 0.68 9.08
CA VAL A 67 10.71 0.04 7.82
C VAL A 67 9.93 -1.23 8.18
N ASP A 68 8.98 -1.69 7.37
CA ASP A 68 8.46 -1.13 6.12
C ASP A 68 7.15 -0.33 6.36
N SER A 69 6.35 -0.14 5.30
CA SER A 69 5.08 0.60 5.35
C SER A 69 4.07 0.11 6.40
N ALA A 70 4.04 -1.19 6.72
CA ALA A 70 3.11 -1.73 7.72
C ALA A 70 3.54 -1.31 9.13
N VAL A 71 4.83 -1.45 9.42
CA VAL A 71 5.44 -1.07 10.70
C VAL A 71 5.36 0.44 10.91
N ILE A 72 5.58 1.23 9.84
CA ILE A 72 5.42 2.68 9.88
C ILE A 72 3.97 3.07 10.19
N ALA A 73 2.99 2.44 9.55
CA ALA A 73 1.58 2.72 9.79
C ALA A 73 1.17 2.37 11.24
N GLU A 74 1.62 1.23 11.77
CA GLU A 74 1.36 0.86 13.17
C GLU A 74 2.06 1.80 14.16
N TYR A 75 3.27 2.25 13.84
CA TYR A 75 3.97 3.24 14.64
C TYR A 75 3.18 4.55 14.69
N PHE A 76 2.70 5.06 13.55
CA PHE A 76 1.86 6.27 13.52
C PHE A 76 0.58 6.11 14.32
N ASP A 77 -0.10 4.98 14.19
CA ASP A 77 -1.31 4.69 14.98
C ASP A 77 -1.01 4.63 16.48
N SER A 78 0.15 4.09 16.88
CA SER A 78 0.55 3.96 18.29
C SER A 78 0.81 5.29 19.00
N ILE A 79 1.19 6.33 18.26
CA ILE A 79 1.44 7.69 18.78
C ILE A 79 0.30 8.67 18.45
N GLY A 80 -0.73 8.21 17.75
CA GLY A 80 -1.86 9.01 17.29
C GLY A 80 -3.20 8.48 17.81
N SER A 81 -4.16 8.28 16.90
CA SER A 81 -5.54 7.90 17.24
C SER A 81 -5.67 6.50 17.85
N GLY A 82 -4.82 5.54 17.46
CA GLY A 82 -4.89 4.15 17.91
C GLY A 82 -6.09 3.36 17.36
N ILE A 83 -6.64 3.78 16.22
CA ILE A 83 -7.88 3.24 15.62
C ILE A 83 -7.58 2.32 14.44
N LEU A 84 -6.48 2.55 13.70
CA LEU A 84 -6.19 1.77 12.49
C LEU A 84 -5.85 0.31 12.80
N PHE A 85 -5.28 0.04 13.97
CA PHE A 85 -4.93 -1.29 14.42
C PHE A 85 -5.78 -1.68 15.63
N PRO A 86 -6.88 -2.45 15.42
CA PRO A 86 -7.70 -2.93 16.52
C PRO A 86 -6.87 -3.70 17.56
N ARG A 87 -7.36 -3.68 18.81
CA ARG A 87 -6.72 -4.36 19.96
C ARG A 87 -7.47 -5.60 20.43
N ASP A 88 -8.63 -5.85 19.85
CA ASP A 88 -9.46 -7.03 20.06
C ASP A 88 -9.26 -8.05 18.91
N ASP A 89 -10.14 -9.04 18.83
CA ASP A 89 -10.06 -10.10 17.82
C ASP A 89 -10.19 -9.56 16.38
N MET A 90 -10.76 -8.36 16.17
CA MET A 90 -10.83 -7.73 14.84
C MET A 90 -9.45 -7.37 14.28
N ARG A 91 -8.41 -7.35 15.13
CA ARG A 91 -7.03 -7.12 14.73
C ARG A 91 -6.59 -8.08 13.64
N TRP A 92 -6.93 -9.36 13.79
CA TRP A 92 -6.47 -10.39 12.85
C TRP A 92 -7.18 -10.28 11.50
N THR A 93 -8.47 -9.92 11.50
CA THR A 93 -9.21 -9.59 10.27
C THR A 93 -8.56 -8.40 9.55
N ALA A 94 -8.22 -7.33 10.28
CA ALA A 94 -7.58 -6.15 9.71
C ALA A 94 -6.19 -6.45 9.14
N LEU A 95 -5.37 -7.24 9.86
CA LEU A 95 -4.03 -7.62 9.42
C LEU A 95 -4.05 -8.62 8.26
N THR A 96 -5.02 -9.53 8.22
CA THR A 96 -5.22 -10.43 7.07
C THR A 96 -5.60 -9.64 5.83
N LEU A 97 -6.55 -8.70 5.93
CA LEU A 97 -6.90 -7.84 4.79
C LEU A 97 -5.71 -6.99 4.34
N HIS A 98 -4.94 -6.45 5.29
CA HIS A 98 -3.72 -5.69 4.99
C HIS A 98 -2.71 -6.55 4.20
N ALA A 99 -2.47 -7.80 4.63
CA ALA A 99 -1.58 -8.72 3.95
C ALA A 99 -2.05 -9.08 2.54
N LEU A 100 -3.37 -9.29 2.35
CA LEU A 100 -3.95 -9.51 1.01
C LEU A 100 -3.77 -8.29 0.10
N ALA A 101 -3.98 -7.08 0.62
CA ALA A 101 -3.78 -5.84 -0.13
C ALA A 101 -2.31 -5.64 -0.53
N ASP A 102 -1.37 -5.91 0.37
CA ASP A 102 0.06 -5.88 0.04
C ASP A 102 0.43 -6.95 -1.00
N GLY A 103 -0.14 -8.15 -0.91
CA GLY A 103 0.03 -9.20 -1.93
C GLY A 103 -0.48 -8.79 -3.31
N ILE A 104 -1.61 -8.06 -3.39
CA ILE A 104 -2.12 -7.48 -4.64
C ILE A 104 -1.11 -6.47 -5.21
N ILE A 105 -0.58 -5.58 -4.37
CA ILE A 105 0.42 -4.59 -4.76
C ILE A 105 1.68 -5.28 -5.27
N GLU A 106 2.22 -6.26 -4.55
CA GLU A 106 3.42 -6.99 -4.91
C GLU A 106 3.26 -7.73 -6.24
N ALA A 107 2.11 -8.39 -6.44
CA ALA A 107 1.79 -9.04 -7.70
C ALA A 107 1.71 -8.03 -8.85
N GLY A 108 1.08 -6.87 -8.62
CA GLY A 108 1.02 -5.82 -9.64
C GLY A 108 2.37 -5.19 -9.96
N ILE A 109 3.25 -5.02 -8.95
CA ILE A 109 4.64 -4.59 -9.15
C ILE A 109 5.40 -5.61 -9.99
N ALA A 110 5.23 -6.91 -9.73
CA ALA A 110 5.86 -7.97 -10.52
C ALA A 110 5.43 -7.89 -12.00
N CYS A 111 4.13 -7.73 -12.28
CA CYS A 111 3.62 -7.53 -13.64
C CYS A 111 4.21 -6.27 -14.30
N ARG A 112 4.22 -5.14 -13.58
CA ARG A 112 4.75 -3.87 -14.08
C ARG A 112 6.23 -3.98 -14.42
N LEU A 113 7.04 -4.56 -13.53
CA LEU A 113 8.48 -4.69 -13.74
C LEU A 113 8.80 -5.60 -14.92
N GLU A 114 8.04 -6.68 -15.11
CA GLU A 114 8.18 -7.54 -16.27
C GLU A 114 7.88 -6.79 -17.58
N GLY A 115 6.87 -5.92 -17.57
CA GLY A 115 6.57 -5.03 -18.69
C GLY A 115 7.66 -4.00 -19.02
N LEU A 116 8.55 -3.68 -18.08
CA LEU A 116 9.71 -2.80 -18.31
C LEU A 116 10.93 -3.54 -18.89
N ARG A 117 10.94 -4.87 -18.87
CA ARG A 117 12.04 -5.65 -19.46
C ARG A 117 11.99 -5.59 -20.99
N PRO A 118 13.13 -5.77 -21.68
CA PRO A 118 13.15 -5.96 -23.13
C PRO A 118 12.23 -7.10 -23.54
N GLU A 119 11.43 -6.89 -24.57
CA GLU A 119 10.37 -7.82 -25.01
C GLU A 119 10.88 -9.25 -25.22
N ALA A 120 12.07 -9.39 -25.83
CA ALA A 120 12.69 -10.67 -26.14
C ALA A 120 13.00 -11.55 -24.92
N ILE A 121 13.02 -10.99 -23.70
CA ILE A 121 13.33 -11.73 -22.47
C ILE A 121 12.20 -11.67 -21.44
N ARG A 122 11.01 -11.25 -21.86
CA ARG A 122 9.82 -11.29 -21.00
C ARG A 122 9.33 -12.72 -20.84
N TRP A 123 8.81 -13.04 -19.67
CA TRP A 123 8.17 -14.31 -19.37
C TRP A 123 6.65 -14.13 -19.18
N PRO A 124 5.83 -14.43 -20.19
CA PRO A 124 4.37 -14.24 -20.10
C PRO A 124 3.72 -14.99 -18.94
N ASP A 125 4.08 -16.26 -18.72
CA ASP A 125 3.47 -17.06 -17.64
C ASP A 125 3.73 -16.46 -16.24
N TRP A 126 4.83 -15.72 -16.07
CA TRP A 126 5.10 -14.99 -14.83
C TRP A 126 4.06 -13.88 -14.61
N VAL A 127 3.76 -13.10 -15.66
CA VAL A 127 2.72 -12.06 -15.62
C VAL A 127 1.36 -12.69 -15.35
N ASP A 128 1.03 -13.78 -16.03
CA ASP A 128 -0.25 -14.48 -15.86
C ASP A 128 -0.40 -15.04 -14.45
N ALA A 129 0.66 -15.64 -13.88
CA ALA A 129 0.64 -16.14 -12.52
C ALA A 129 0.43 -15.01 -11.48
N HIS A 130 1.07 -13.85 -11.65
CA HIS A 130 0.87 -12.71 -10.76
C HIS A 130 -0.49 -12.04 -10.96
N ARG A 131 -0.98 -11.96 -12.20
CA ARG A 131 -2.36 -11.54 -12.49
C ARG A 131 -3.39 -12.49 -11.90
N GLY A 132 -3.14 -13.80 -11.91
CA GLY A 132 -4.00 -14.77 -11.24
C GLY A 132 -4.10 -14.51 -9.73
N LYS A 133 -2.98 -14.20 -9.07
CA LYS A 133 -2.95 -13.89 -7.62
C LYS A 133 -3.76 -12.67 -7.26
N LEU A 134 -3.62 -11.57 -8.01
CA LEU A 134 -4.37 -10.34 -7.71
C LEU A 134 -5.88 -10.54 -7.90
N VAL A 135 -6.30 -11.26 -8.94
CA VAL A 135 -7.70 -11.60 -9.19
C VAL A 135 -8.24 -12.49 -8.06
N ALA A 136 -7.53 -13.55 -7.71
CA ALA A 136 -7.94 -14.48 -6.65
C ALA A 136 -8.04 -13.78 -5.28
N ALA A 137 -7.15 -12.83 -4.97
CA ALA A 137 -7.22 -12.05 -3.74
C ALA A 137 -8.45 -11.12 -3.73
N LEU A 138 -8.75 -10.44 -4.83
CA LEU A 138 -9.95 -9.60 -4.95
C LEU A 138 -11.23 -10.44 -4.84
N ASP A 139 -11.26 -11.63 -5.46
CA ASP A 139 -12.39 -12.56 -5.35
C ASP A 139 -12.56 -13.09 -3.92
N ALA A 140 -11.47 -13.39 -3.21
CA ALA A 140 -11.53 -13.81 -1.81
C ALA A 140 -12.09 -12.69 -0.91
N ILE A 141 -11.70 -11.43 -1.16
CA ILE A 141 -12.21 -10.27 -0.41
C ILE A 141 -13.70 -10.04 -0.68
N GLU A 142 -14.14 -10.17 -1.93
CA GLU A 142 -15.57 -10.07 -2.29
C GLU A 142 -16.41 -11.11 -1.54
N ASN A 143 -15.90 -12.33 -1.42
CA ASN A 143 -16.63 -13.45 -0.83
C ASN A 143 -16.56 -13.51 0.71
N ASP A 144 -15.74 -12.67 1.34
CA ASP A 144 -15.63 -12.57 2.80
C ASP A 144 -16.14 -11.21 3.29
N GLY A 145 -17.44 -11.19 3.64
CA GLY A 145 -18.10 -9.99 4.17
C GLY A 145 -17.48 -9.47 5.48
N GLY A 146 -16.70 -10.29 6.20
CA GLY A 146 -16.02 -9.89 7.43
C GLY A 146 -14.84 -8.94 7.17
N LEU A 147 -14.13 -9.09 6.06
CA LEU A 147 -12.92 -8.29 5.77
C LEU A 147 -13.25 -6.80 5.54
N LEU A 148 -14.38 -6.51 4.90
CA LEU A 148 -14.81 -5.14 4.58
C LEU A 148 -15.73 -4.52 5.63
N SER A 149 -16.02 -5.25 6.71
CA SER A 149 -16.94 -4.82 7.77
C SER A 149 -16.24 -4.02 8.87
N GLY A 150 -17.05 -3.25 9.61
CA GLY A 150 -16.61 -2.51 10.79
C GLY A 150 -15.90 -1.18 10.49
N PRO A 151 -15.28 -0.56 11.53
CA PRO A 151 -14.58 0.71 11.39
C PRO A 151 -13.43 0.63 10.39
N PHE A 152 -13.16 1.77 9.75
CA PHE A 152 -12.03 1.90 8.81
C PHE A 152 -10.71 1.61 9.54
N ASN A 153 -9.97 0.62 9.06
CA ASN A 153 -8.77 0.09 9.69
C ASN A 153 -7.61 0.00 8.67
N ILE A 154 -6.45 -0.50 9.12
CA ILE A 154 -5.26 -0.61 8.29
C ILE A 154 -5.45 -1.49 7.04
N GLY A 155 -6.22 -2.57 7.13
CA GLY A 155 -6.49 -3.45 6.00
C GLY A 155 -7.34 -2.77 4.93
N GLN A 156 -8.38 -2.08 5.37
CA GLN A 156 -9.25 -1.29 4.49
C GLN A 156 -8.49 -0.14 3.81
N LEU A 157 -7.60 0.54 4.54
CA LEU A 157 -6.72 1.58 4.00
C LEU A 157 -5.75 1.03 2.95
N ALA A 158 -5.09 -0.10 3.25
CA ALA A 158 -4.18 -0.75 2.32
C ALA A 158 -4.89 -1.22 1.05
N LEU A 159 -6.11 -1.76 1.17
CA LEU A 159 -6.89 -2.22 0.02
C LEU A 159 -7.25 -1.07 -0.94
N VAL A 160 -7.62 0.11 -0.43
CA VAL A 160 -7.81 1.29 -1.29
C VAL A 160 -6.52 1.62 -2.04
N CYS A 161 -5.38 1.65 -1.33
CA CYS A 161 -4.08 1.93 -1.96
C CYS A 161 -3.73 0.90 -3.03
N ALA A 162 -4.06 -0.38 -2.81
CA ALA A 162 -3.82 -1.47 -3.75
C ALA A 162 -4.67 -1.31 -5.03
N ILE A 163 -5.99 -1.18 -4.89
CA ILE A 163 -6.94 -1.06 -6.00
C ILE A 163 -6.62 0.14 -6.88
N GLU A 164 -6.36 1.29 -6.27
CA GLU A 164 -6.09 2.50 -7.05
C GLU A 164 -4.72 2.45 -7.71
N TRP A 165 -3.72 1.79 -7.11
CA TRP A 165 -2.40 1.68 -7.70
C TRP A 165 -2.37 0.74 -8.90
N ILE A 166 -3.04 -0.41 -8.84
CA ILE A 166 -3.11 -1.33 -10.00
C ILE A 166 -3.85 -0.71 -11.19
N ALA A 167 -4.85 0.15 -10.92
CA ALA A 167 -5.52 0.95 -11.95
C ALA A 167 -4.60 2.06 -12.49
N PHE A 168 -3.97 2.85 -11.61
CA PHE A 168 -3.02 3.91 -11.98
C PHE A 168 -1.86 3.41 -12.85
N ARG A 169 -1.37 2.19 -12.59
CA ARG A 169 -0.27 1.58 -13.35
C ARG A 169 -0.71 0.79 -14.57
N ASP A 170 -2.00 0.79 -14.90
CA ASP A 170 -2.58 -0.01 -15.98
C ASP A 170 -2.22 -1.50 -15.88
N VAL A 171 -2.15 -2.01 -14.65
CA VAL A 171 -1.87 -3.43 -14.38
C VAL A 171 -3.17 -4.22 -14.49
N TYR A 172 -4.26 -3.71 -13.90
CA TYR A 172 -5.57 -4.34 -13.90
C TYR A 172 -6.67 -3.30 -13.70
N HIS A 173 -7.68 -3.28 -14.58
CA HIS A 173 -8.78 -2.30 -14.57
C HIS A 173 -10.11 -2.88 -14.05
N ASP A 174 -10.25 -4.20 -14.03
CA ASP A 174 -11.50 -4.90 -13.73
C ASP A 174 -11.68 -5.25 -12.24
N SER A 175 -11.09 -4.46 -11.34
CA SER A 175 -11.12 -4.72 -9.89
C SER A 175 -12.54 -4.92 -9.35
N PHE A 176 -13.55 -4.28 -9.94
CA PHE A 176 -14.94 -4.34 -9.50
C PHE A 176 -15.84 -5.24 -10.35
N ALA A 177 -15.37 -5.74 -11.49
CA ALA A 177 -16.18 -6.59 -12.36
C ALA A 177 -16.48 -7.92 -11.65
N GLY A 178 -17.76 -8.20 -11.42
CA GLY A 178 -18.20 -9.37 -10.63
C GLY A 178 -17.98 -9.24 -9.12
N ARG A 179 -17.62 -8.05 -8.62
CA ARG A 179 -17.32 -7.80 -7.19
C ARG A 179 -18.15 -6.61 -6.64
N PRO A 180 -19.48 -6.73 -6.56
CA PRO A 180 -20.36 -5.65 -6.13
C PRO A 180 -20.15 -5.23 -4.67
N ALA A 181 -19.88 -6.16 -3.75
CA ALA A 181 -19.66 -5.80 -2.34
C ALA A 181 -18.38 -4.94 -2.19
N LEU A 182 -17.33 -5.30 -2.92
CA LEU A 182 -16.10 -4.53 -3.01
C LEU A 182 -16.34 -3.15 -3.62
N ALA A 183 -17.13 -3.06 -4.70
CA ALA A 183 -17.46 -1.80 -5.36
C ALA A 183 -18.23 -0.85 -4.42
N ASP A 184 -19.24 -1.38 -3.72
CA ASP A 184 -20.05 -0.63 -2.76
C ASP A 184 -19.23 -0.15 -1.56
N TRP A 185 -18.37 -1.01 -1.01
CA TRP A 185 -17.45 -0.64 0.07
C TRP A 185 -16.48 0.46 -0.41
N TYR A 186 -15.86 0.28 -1.56
CA TYR A 186 -14.90 1.24 -2.11
C TYR A 186 -15.54 2.61 -2.33
N GLY A 187 -16.78 2.64 -2.84
CA GLY A 187 -17.58 3.86 -3.00
C GLY A 187 -17.76 4.66 -1.71
N LYS A 188 -17.86 3.98 -0.55
CA LYS A 188 -18.03 4.60 0.77
C LYS A 188 -16.72 5.17 1.33
N VAL A 189 -15.59 4.51 1.08
CA VAL A 189 -14.31 4.84 1.76
C VAL A 189 -13.36 5.69 0.92
N ARG A 190 -13.41 5.64 -0.43
CA ARG A 190 -12.42 6.34 -1.28
C ARG A 190 -12.41 7.86 -1.11
N GLY A 191 -13.51 8.44 -0.63
CA GLY A 191 -13.69 9.88 -0.47
C GLY A 191 -13.00 10.49 0.75
N ARG A 192 -12.38 9.68 1.63
CA ARG A 192 -11.76 10.17 2.87
C ARG A 192 -10.65 11.19 2.58
N PRO A 193 -10.52 12.26 3.38
CA PRO A 193 -9.50 13.30 3.16
C PRO A 193 -8.07 12.75 3.09
N SER A 194 -7.74 11.79 3.95
CA SER A 194 -6.44 11.09 4.00
C SER A 194 -6.07 10.45 2.65
N LEU A 195 -7.03 9.77 2.01
CA LEU A 195 -6.87 9.07 0.74
C LEU A 195 -6.81 10.04 -0.45
N ARG A 196 -7.59 11.13 -0.40
CA ARG A 196 -7.60 12.18 -1.43
C ARG A 196 -6.32 13.01 -1.43
N ALA A 197 -5.79 13.34 -0.25
CA ALA A 197 -4.56 14.12 -0.11
C ALA A 197 -3.30 13.36 -0.53
N THR A 198 -3.41 12.05 -0.75
CA THR A 198 -2.29 11.15 -1.05
C THR A 198 -2.46 10.40 -2.37
N MET A 199 -3.37 10.85 -3.24
CA MET A 199 -3.52 10.24 -4.57
C MET A 199 -2.18 10.25 -5.34
N PRO A 200 -1.88 9.17 -6.08
CA PRO A 200 -0.67 9.07 -6.91
C PRO A 200 -0.68 10.03 -8.11
#